data_AF-R6ZK28-F1
#
_entry.id   AF-R6ZK28-F1
#
_cell.length_a   1.000
_cell.length_b   1.000
_cell.length_c   1.000
_cell.angle_alpha   90.00
_cell.angle_beta   90.00
_cell.angle_gamma   90.00
#
_symmetry.space_group_name_H-M   'P 1'
#
loop_
_entity.id
_entity.type
_entity.pdbx_description
1 polymer ?
#
loop_
_entity_poly.entity_id
_entity_poly.type
_entity_poly.pdbx_seq_one_letter_code
_entity_poly.pdbx_strand_id
1 'polypeptide(L)'
;MEIFGIYVSRMVYTRVTSVKSPWMAGVNAGDIFTVPVSHGEGRFVADDKALRKLIENGQVATQYVDADGTVSGDIQWNPNGSVCAIEGITSPDGRVLGKMGHSERKGTDLYKNVPGEKDQLLFESGVKYFK
;
A
#
# COMPACT_ATOMS: atom_id res chain seq x y z
N MET A 1 -0.29 -22.93 8.02
CA MET A 1 -1.53 -23.13 7.24
C MET A 1 -1.69 -21.90 6.37
N GLU A 2 -1.35 -21.99 5.08
CA GLU A 2 -1.50 -20.85 4.17
C GLU A 2 -2.97 -20.74 3.76
N ILE A 3 -3.63 -19.67 4.19
CA ILE A 3 -5.05 -19.44 3.94
C ILE A 3 -5.15 -18.46 2.76
N PHE A 4 -5.33 -18.99 1.55
CA PHE A 4 -5.59 -18.19 0.34
C PHE A 4 -7.09 -18.24 -0.01
N GLY A 5 -7.64 -17.13 -0.52
CA GLY A 5 -9.02 -17.08 -1.02
C GLY A 5 -10.11 -16.78 0.02
N ILE A 6 -9.75 -16.29 1.21
CA ILE A 6 -10.73 -15.78 2.20
C ILE A 6 -10.80 -14.26 2.11
N TYR A 7 -12.01 -13.73 2.23
CA TYR A 7 -12.26 -12.30 2.30
C TYR A 7 -11.58 -11.68 3.53
N VAL A 8 -10.83 -10.60 3.33
CA VAL A 8 -10.18 -9.83 4.39
C VAL A 8 -10.84 -8.46 4.50
N SER A 9 -11.27 -8.10 5.71
CA SER A 9 -11.72 -6.76 6.09
C SER A 9 -11.08 -6.37 7.42
N ARG A 10 -10.01 -5.57 7.38
CA ARG A 10 -9.26 -5.12 8.57
C ARG A 10 -8.45 -3.86 8.28
N MET A 11 -7.87 -3.28 9.33
CA MET A 11 -6.83 -2.26 9.22
C MET A 11 -5.48 -2.94 9.10
N VAL A 12 -4.62 -2.42 8.22
CA VAL A 12 -3.25 -2.92 8.01
C VAL A 12 -2.26 -1.79 8.07
N TYR A 13 -1.00 -2.12 8.37
CA TYR A 13 0.10 -1.16 8.26
C TYR A 13 0.71 -1.27 6.87
N THR A 14 0.87 -0.12 6.22
CA THR A 14 1.56 0.00 4.94
C THR A 14 2.66 1.04 5.06
N ARG A 15 3.84 0.72 4.53
CA ARG A 15 4.96 1.66 4.41
C ARG A 15 5.04 2.19 3.00
N VAL A 16 5.32 3.48 2.86
CA VAL A 16 5.66 4.11 1.58
C VAL A 16 7.06 3.67 1.18
N THR A 17 7.15 2.94 0.07
CA THR A 17 8.42 2.43 -0.46
C THR A 17 9.02 3.38 -1.50
N SER A 18 8.18 4.07 -2.27
CA SER A 18 8.61 5.00 -3.32
C SER A 18 7.71 6.21 -3.39
N VAL A 19 8.33 7.39 -3.52
CA VAL A 19 7.68 8.69 -3.71
C VAL A 19 7.90 9.25 -5.13
N LYS A 20 8.32 8.41 -6.09
CA LYS A 20 8.53 8.82 -7.49
C LYS A 20 7.23 9.19 -8.20
N SER A 21 6.09 8.73 -7.69
CA SER A 21 4.78 9.01 -8.26
C SER A 21 4.18 10.29 -7.66
N PRO A 22 3.50 11.14 -8.46
CA PRO A 22 2.77 12.29 -7.95
C PRO A 22 1.73 11.93 -6.89
N TRP A 23 1.21 10.70 -6.89
CA TRP A 23 0.25 10.23 -5.89
C TRP A 23 0.82 10.16 -4.47
N MET A 24 2.15 10.14 -4.31
CA MET A 24 2.85 10.03 -3.02
C MET A 24 3.72 11.27 -2.73
N ALA A 25 3.50 12.39 -3.42
CA ALA A 25 4.34 13.58 -3.30
C ALA A 25 4.18 14.35 -1.97
N GLY A 26 3.10 14.10 -1.23
CA GLY A 26 2.82 14.71 0.08
C GLY A 26 3.46 13.99 1.27
N VAL A 27 4.10 12.84 1.05
CA VAL A 27 4.64 11.95 2.10
C VAL A 27 6.09 11.57 1.79
N ASN A 28 6.76 10.92 2.74
CA ASN A 28 8.15 10.49 2.59
C ASN A 28 8.26 8.98 2.44
N ALA A 29 9.31 8.53 1.74
CA ALA A 29 9.68 7.12 1.77
C ALA A 29 10.04 6.71 3.21
N GLY A 30 9.47 5.60 3.67
CA GLY A 30 9.57 5.12 5.04
C GLY A 30 8.38 5.47 5.94
N ASP A 31 7.53 6.42 5.55
CA ASP A 31 6.32 6.75 6.32
C ASP A 31 5.38 5.54 6.40
N ILE A 32 4.77 5.33 7.56
CA ILE A 32 3.89 4.20 7.85
C ILE A 32 2.47 4.72 8.08
N PHE A 33 1.52 4.08 7.42
CA PHE A 33 0.11 4.41 7.48
C PHE A 33 -0.74 3.20 7.82
N THR A 34 -1.82 3.44 8.56
CA THR A 34 -2.83 2.46 8.92
C THR A 34 -4.02 2.60 7.98
N VAL A 35 -4.15 1.66 7.05
CA VAL A 35 -5.06 1.76 5.90
C VAL A 35 -6.09 0.62 5.97
N PRO A 36 -7.39 0.88 5.70
CA PRO A 36 -8.38 -0.19 5.61
C PRO A 36 -8.19 -1.01 4.33
N VAL A 37 -8.34 -2.33 4.42
CA VAL A 37 -8.42 -3.25 3.28
C VAL A 37 -9.72 -4.04 3.34
N SER A 38 -10.26 -4.43 2.18
CA SER A 38 -11.61 -5.01 2.06
C SER A 38 -11.75 -5.82 0.75
N HIS A 39 -11.09 -6.98 0.66
CA HIS A 39 -10.96 -7.74 -0.60
C HIS A 39 -10.92 -9.26 -0.40
N GLY A 40 -11.41 -10.02 -1.38
CA GLY A 40 -11.21 -11.48 -1.48
C GLY A 40 -10.06 -11.88 -2.43
N GLU A 41 -9.73 -11.03 -3.39
CA GLU A 41 -8.79 -11.32 -4.50
C GLU A 41 -7.69 -10.25 -4.60
N GLY A 42 -7.05 -9.96 -3.47
CA GLY A 42 -6.06 -8.87 -3.38
C GLY A 42 -4.60 -9.27 -3.60
N ARG A 43 -4.31 -10.56 -3.86
CA ARG A 43 -2.94 -11.07 -3.89
C ARG A 43 -2.19 -10.58 -5.13
N PHE A 44 -1.15 -9.80 -4.92
CA PHE A 44 -0.21 -9.44 -5.98
C PHE A 44 0.73 -10.61 -6.29
N VAL A 45 0.80 -10.96 -7.56
CA VAL A 45 1.69 -11.99 -8.12
C VAL A 45 2.39 -11.43 -9.36
N ALA A 46 3.68 -11.73 -9.47
CA ALA A 46 4.50 -11.37 -10.62
C ALA A 46 5.63 -12.40 -10.76
N ASP A 47 6.11 -12.61 -11.98
CA ASP A 47 7.33 -13.38 -12.19
C ASP A 47 8.58 -12.57 -11.76
N ASP A 48 9.71 -13.25 -11.60
CA ASP A 48 10.96 -12.63 -11.14
C ASP A 48 11.43 -11.47 -12.02
N LYS A 49 11.18 -11.56 -13.34
CA LYS A 49 11.61 -10.53 -14.30
C LYS A 49 10.78 -9.26 -14.13
N ALA A 50 9.46 -9.41 -14.03
CA ALA A 50 8.54 -8.31 -13.78
C ALA A 50 8.78 -7.70 -12.41
N LEU A 51 8.98 -8.53 -11.37
CA LEU A 51 9.26 -8.08 -10.02
C LEU A 51 10.55 -7.26 -9.93
N ARG A 52 11.65 -7.74 -10.52
CA ARG A 52 12.92 -7.00 -10.58
C ARG A 52 12.74 -5.65 -11.28
N LYS A 53 12.06 -5.63 -12.43
CA LYS A 53 11.80 -4.40 -13.17
C LYS A 53 10.99 -3.39 -12.33
N LEU A 54 9.96 -3.84 -11.60
CA LEU A 54 9.18 -2.97 -10.72
C LEU A 54 10.05 -2.37 -9.61
N ILE A 55 10.91 -3.18 -8.99
CA ILE A 55 11.78 -2.75 -7.90
C ILE A 55 12.84 -1.77 -8.40
N GLU A 56 13.57 -2.12 -9.47
CA GLU A 56 14.64 -1.29 -10.05
C GLU A 56 14.12 0.07 -10.52
N ASN A 57 12.91 0.10 -11.10
CA ASN A 57 12.29 1.35 -11.52
C ASN A 57 11.74 2.17 -10.34
N GLY A 58 11.64 1.60 -9.15
CA GLY A 58 10.99 2.23 -7.99
C GLY A 58 9.48 2.36 -8.17
N GLN A 59 8.86 1.38 -8.84
CA GLN A 59 7.42 1.32 -9.08
C GLN A 59 6.65 0.61 -7.96
N VAL A 60 7.34 0.05 -6.96
CA VAL A 60 6.70 -0.42 -5.71
C VAL A 60 6.40 0.81 -4.86
N ALA A 61 5.15 1.24 -4.84
CA ALA A 61 4.72 2.43 -4.14
C ALA A 61 4.60 2.18 -2.63
N THR A 62 3.99 1.05 -2.26
CA THR A 62 3.69 0.71 -0.87
C THR A 62 3.79 -0.78 -0.61
N GLN A 63 4.21 -1.14 0.61
CA GLN A 63 4.33 -2.52 1.06
C GLN A 63 3.62 -2.71 2.40
N TYR A 64 3.05 -3.89 2.63
CA TYR A 64 2.59 -4.31 3.96
C TYR A 64 3.77 -4.45 4.92
N VAL A 65 3.58 -4.00 6.14
CA VAL A 65 4.58 -4.05 7.21
C VAL A 65 3.97 -4.53 8.51
N ASP A 66 4.81 -5.01 9.42
CA ASP A 66 4.42 -5.24 10.80
C ASP A 66 4.27 -3.93 11.59
N ALA A 67 3.96 -4.05 12.88
CA ALA A 67 3.77 -2.91 13.77
C ALA A 67 5.03 -2.05 13.97
N ASP A 68 6.22 -2.60 13.69
CA ASP A 68 7.50 -1.90 13.79
C ASP A 68 7.94 -1.29 12.44
N GLY A 69 7.14 -1.44 11.39
CA GLY A 69 7.44 -0.91 10.06
C GLY A 69 8.34 -1.80 9.21
N THR A 70 8.58 -3.04 9.64
CA THR A 70 9.38 -4.00 8.89
C THR A 70 8.51 -4.71 7.87
N VAL A 71 8.99 -4.82 6.62
CA VAL A 71 8.28 -5.56 5.57
C VAL A 71 8.16 -7.02 5.98
N SER A 72 6.93 -7.53 5.98
CA SER A 72 6.64 -8.86 6.46
C SER A 72 5.86 -9.67 5.42
N GLY A 73 6.34 -10.89 5.17
CA GLY A 73 5.61 -11.89 4.38
C GLY A 73 4.57 -12.65 5.21
N ASP A 74 4.51 -12.44 6.52
CA ASP A 74 3.58 -13.14 7.41
C ASP A 74 2.13 -12.72 7.11
N ILE A 75 1.22 -13.69 7.03
CA ILE A 75 -0.21 -13.47 6.77
C ILE A 75 -0.87 -12.54 7.81
N GLN A 76 -0.31 -12.47 9.03
CA GLN A 76 -0.75 -11.53 10.04
C GLN A 76 -0.63 -10.07 9.57
N TRP A 77 0.38 -9.74 8.78
CA TRP A 77 0.69 -8.37 8.35
C TRP A 77 0.45 -8.15 6.85
N ASN A 78 0.72 -9.16 6.03
CA ASN A 78 0.45 -9.23 4.59
C ASN A 78 -0.83 -10.08 4.36
N PRO A 79 -2.04 -9.49 4.47
CA PRO A 79 -3.31 -10.23 4.53
C PRO A 79 -3.62 -11.12 3.34
N ASN A 80 -3.08 -10.79 2.17
CA ASN A 80 -3.37 -11.48 0.92
C ASN A 80 -2.19 -12.31 0.41
N GLY A 81 -1.08 -12.36 1.15
CA GLY A 81 0.11 -13.13 0.78
C GLY A 81 0.77 -12.63 -0.51
N SER A 82 0.73 -11.32 -0.75
CA SER A 82 1.36 -10.69 -1.91
C SER A 82 2.87 -10.90 -1.90
N VAL A 83 3.46 -11.17 -3.08
CA VAL A 83 4.92 -11.33 -3.20
C VAL A 83 5.62 -10.02 -2.79
N CYS A 84 6.73 -10.15 -2.05
CA CYS A 84 7.47 -9.02 -1.46
C CYS A 84 6.60 -8.08 -0.60
N ALA A 85 5.47 -8.58 -0.09
CA ALA A 85 4.46 -7.80 0.62
C ALA A 85 3.99 -6.56 -0.18
N ILE A 86 4.03 -6.61 -1.51
CA ILE A 86 3.63 -5.49 -2.36
C ILE A 86 2.14 -5.25 -2.18
N GLU A 87 1.79 -4.01 -1.86
CA GLU A 87 0.40 -3.60 -1.65
C GLU A 87 -0.07 -2.61 -2.72
N GLY A 88 0.86 -1.80 -3.26
CA GLY A 88 0.58 -0.87 -4.34
C GLY A 88 1.77 -0.66 -5.27
N ILE A 89 1.48 -0.48 -6.55
CA ILE A 89 2.46 -0.22 -7.61
C ILE A 89 2.04 0.95 -8.50
N THR A 90 2.99 1.56 -9.20
CA THR A 90 2.71 2.63 -10.17
C THR A 90 3.05 2.21 -11.59
N SER A 91 2.45 2.89 -12.58
CA SER A 91 2.91 2.84 -13.97
C SER A 91 4.36 3.32 -14.10
N PRO A 92 5.06 2.98 -15.20
CA PRO A 92 6.45 3.41 -15.43
C PRO A 92 6.63 4.93 -15.43
N ASP A 93 5.62 5.68 -15.87
CA ASP A 93 5.61 7.15 -15.84
C ASP A 93 5.09 7.73 -14.51
N GLY A 94 4.74 6.88 -13.55
CA GLY A 94 4.26 7.25 -12.22
C GLY A 94 2.84 7.80 -12.16
N ARG A 95 2.15 8.00 -13.29
CA ARG A 95 0.86 8.70 -13.35
C ARG A 95 -0.35 7.84 -12.97
N VAL A 96 -0.23 6.51 -13.07
CA VAL A 96 -1.27 5.57 -12.64
C VAL A 96 -0.79 4.87 -11.38
N LEU A 97 -1.62 4.84 -10.35
CA LEU A 97 -1.39 4.09 -9.11
C LEU A 97 -2.42 2.96 -9.03
N GLY A 98 -1.94 1.72 -8.90
CA GLY A 98 -2.74 0.57 -8.51
C GLY A 98 -2.44 0.22 -7.06
N LYS A 99 -3.47 0.14 -6.21
CA LYS A 99 -3.33 -0.09 -4.77
C LYS A 99 -4.51 -0.90 -4.26
N MET A 100 -4.28 -1.71 -3.23
CA MET A 100 -5.31 -2.54 -2.61
C MET A 100 -5.97 -1.92 -1.38
N GLY A 101 -5.23 -1.09 -0.65
CA GLY A 101 -5.71 -0.32 0.49
C GLY A 101 -6.59 0.86 0.09
N HIS A 102 -7.68 1.03 0.84
CA HIS A 102 -8.72 2.00 0.57
C HIS A 102 -8.44 3.35 1.24
N SER A 103 -7.54 4.14 0.63
CA SER A 103 -7.20 5.50 1.11
C SER A 103 -8.39 6.47 1.08
N GLU A 104 -9.40 6.17 0.26
CA GLU A 104 -10.66 6.93 0.15
C GLU A 104 -11.63 6.66 1.30
N ARG A 105 -11.50 5.53 2.01
CA ARG A 105 -12.35 5.21 3.17
C ARG A 105 -11.91 5.99 4.40
N LYS A 106 -11.84 7.32 4.26
CA LYS A 106 -11.49 8.30 5.29
C LYS A 106 -12.64 9.27 5.53
N GLY A 107 -12.69 9.83 6.72
CA GLY A 107 -13.74 10.76 7.12
C GLY A 107 -13.56 11.22 8.55
N THR A 108 -14.26 12.29 8.93
CA THR A 108 -14.27 12.79 10.31
C THR A 108 -14.77 11.69 11.24
N ASP A 109 -14.11 11.53 12.37
CA ASP A 109 -14.52 10.62 13.44
C ASP A 109 -14.50 9.10 13.13
N LEU A 110 -13.89 8.69 12.02
CA LEU A 110 -13.69 7.26 11.69
C LEU A 110 -12.45 6.67 12.38
N TYR A 111 -12.54 5.38 12.75
CA TYR A 111 -11.45 4.56 13.30
C TYR A 111 -10.72 5.17 14.52
N LYS A 112 -11.43 5.92 15.37
CA LYS A 112 -10.85 6.62 16.54
C LYS A 112 -10.06 5.71 17.49
N ASN A 113 -10.45 4.44 17.58
CA ASN A 113 -9.84 3.43 18.44
C ASN A 113 -8.70 2.65 17.75
N VAL A 114 -8.36 2.98 16.50
CA VAL A 114 -7.25 2.36 15.78
C VAL A 114 -6.08 3.34 15.76
N PRO A 115 -4.91 2.99 16.32
CA PRO A 115 -3.73 3.86 16.31
C PRO A 115 -3.15 4.05 14.90
N GLY A 116 -2.20 4.97 14.77
CA GLY A 116 -1.46 5.23 13.52
C GLY A 116 -2.11 6.28 12.61
N GLU A 117 -1.28 6.90 11.78
CA GLU A 117 -1.69 7.87 10.77
C GLU A 117 -2.49 7.18 9.66
N LYS A 118 -3.58 7.80 9.19
CA LYS A 118 -4.52 7.20 8.22
C LYS A 118 -4.53 7.94 6.89
N ASP A 119 -4.08 9.20 6.86
CA ASP A 119 -4.09 10.00 5.64
C ASP A 119 -2.74 9.95 4.92
N GLN A 120 -2.70 9.24 3.80
CA GLN A 120 -1.51 9.18 2.93
C GLN A 120 -1.34 10.45 2.08
N LEU A 121 -2.20 11.46 2.26
CA LEU A 121 -2.24 12.70 1.47
C LEU A 121 -2.37 12.46 -0.05
N LEU A 122 -2.88 11.30 -0.43
CA LEU A 122 -2.89 10.80 -1.81
C LEU A 122 -3.69 11.70 -2.74
N PHE A 123 -4.91 12.07 -2.34
CA PHE A 123 -5.78 12.95 -3.12
C PHE A 123 -5.26 14.38 -3.18
N GLU A 124 -4.71 14.89 -2.08
CA GLU A 124 -4.10 16.22 -2.05
C GLU A 124 -2.88 16.27 -2.99
N SER A 125 -2.04 15.24 -2.98
CA SER A 125 -0.88 15.11 -3.85
C SER A 125 -1.30 15.03 -5.33
N GLY A 126 -2.33 14.23 -5.63
CA GLY A 126 -2.91 14.15 -6.98
C GLY A 126 -3.44 15.49 -7.47
N VAL A 127 -4.18 16.23 -6.64
CA VAL A 127 -4.68 17.58 -6.99
C VAL A 127 -3.54 18.56 -7.23
N LYS A 128 -2.50 18.56 -6.38
CA LYS A 128 -1.33 19.45 -6.52
C LYS A 128 -0.57 19.22 -7.82
N TYR A 129 -0.52 17.99 -8.31
CA TYR A 129 0.19 17.66 -9.55
C TYR A 129 -0.45 18.25 -10.82
N PHE A 130 -1.77 18.45 -10.83
CA PHE A 130 -2.50 19.01 -11.98
C PHE A 130 -2.69 20.54 -11.91
N LYS A 131 -2.20 21.19 -10.86
CA LYS A 131 -2.18 22.66 -10.74
C LYS A 131 -0.92 23.22 -11.40
#